data_AF-A0A3R8M494-F1
#
_entry.id   AF-A0A3R8M494-F1
#
_cell.length_a   1.000
_cell.length_b   1.000
_cell.length_c   1.000
_cell.angle_alpha   90.00
_cell.angle_beta   90.00
_cell.angle_gamma   90.00
#
_symmetry.space_group_name_H-M   'P 1'
#
loop_
_entity.id
_entity.type
_entity.pdbx_description
1 polymer ?
#
loop_
_entity_poly.entity_id
_entity_poly.type
_entity_poly.pdbx_seq_one_letter_code
_entity_poly.pdbx_strand_id
1 'polypeptide(L)'
;ARIGATVAHELCHLFDEQGRKYDEHGALRDWWTQDDVEAFQQRERALIAQASSYEPLKDVLVNGALTIGENIADLAGLEVAYAAVRNLPASARPMLD
;
A
#
# COMPACT_ATOMS: atom_id res chain seq x y z
N ALA A 1 3.58 13.29 -11.29
CA ALA A 1 3.79 12.32 -10.19
C ALA A 1 2.58 12.24 -9.25
N ARG A 2 2.10 13.36 -8.68
CA ARG A 2 1.07 13.38 -7.62
C ARG A 2 -0.23 12.62 -7.94
N ILE A 3 -0.88 12.91 -9.08
CA ILE A 3 -2.13 12.20 -9.47
C ILE A 3 -1.88 10.70 -9.71
N GLY A 4 -0.74 10.33 -10.30
CA GLY A 4 -0.40 8.93 -10.54
C GLY A 4 -0.24 8.14 -9.24
N ALA A 5 0.38 8.74 -8.23
CA ALA A 5 0.49 8.15 -6.90
C ALA A 5 -0.88 8.01 -6.23
N THR A 6 -1.75 9.02 -6.31
CA THR A 6 -3.12 8.93 -5.78
C THR A 6 -3.92 7.83 -6.46
N VAL A 7 -3.93 7.75 -7.79
CA VAL A 7 -4.63 6.68 -8.51
C VAL A 7 -4.06 5.30 -8.14
N ALA A 8 -2.74 5.19 -8.00
CA ALA A 8 -2.11 3.94 -7.59
C ALA A 8 -2.44 3.57 -6.14
N HIS A 9 -2.54 4.53 -5.23
CA HIS A 9 -2.99 4.34 -3.85
C HIS A 9 -4.41 3.75 -3.83
N GLU A 10 -5.37 4.37 -4.54
CA GLU A 10 -6.76 3.86 -4.60
C GLU A 10 -6.85 2.47 -5.23
N LEU A 11 -6.00 2.17 -6.22
CA LEU A 11 -5.92 0.82 -6.79
C LEU A 11 -5.36 -0.20 -5.78
N CYS A 12 -4.43 0.21 -4.92
CA CYS A 12 -3.83 -0.67 -3.92
C CYS A 12 -4.78 -1.00 -2.77
N HIS A 13 -5.80 -0.16 -2.50
CA HIS A 13 -6.88 -0.52 -1.56
C HIS A 13 -7.63 -1.79 -1.95
N LEU A 14 -7.64 -2.19 -3.23
CA LEU A 14 -8.20 -3.47 -3.65
C LEU A 14 -7.45 -4.68 -3.08
N PHE A 15 -6.23 -4.49 -2.59
CA PHE A 15 -5.32 -5.55 -2.14
C PHE A 15 -4.76 -5.30 -0.72
N ASP A 16 -5.28 -4.31 0.01
CA ASP A 16 -4.87 -4.07 1.39
C ASP A 16 -5.44 -5.13 2.36
N GLU A 17 -5.24 -4.91 3.66
CA GLU A 17 -5.72 -5.78 4.73
C GLU A 17 -7.21 -6.18 4.61
N GLN A 18 -8.08 -5.26 4.18
CA GLN A 18 -9.49 -5.53 3.91
C GLN A 18 -9.74 -5.91 2.46
N GLY A 19 -9.18 -5.16 1.53
CA GLY A 19 -9.45 -5.29 0.10
C GLY A 19 -9.21 -6.70 -0.42
N ARG A 20 -8.11 -7.33 0.02
CA ARG A 20 -7.76 -8.71 -0.37
C ARG A 20 -8.84 -9.75 -0.05
N LYS A 21 -9.80 -9.45 0.83
CA LYS A 21 -10.88 -10.37 1.23
C LYS A 21 -12.06 -10.33 0.25
N TYR A 22 -12.04 -9.42 -0.72
CA TYR A 22 -13.09 -9.28 -1.74
C TYR A 22 -12.55 -9.75 -3.09
N ASP A 23 -13.32 -10.59 -3.79
CA ASP A 23 -12.96 -11.09 -5.12
C ASP A 23 -13.23 -10.05 -6.23
N GLU A 24 -13.00 -10.42 -7.48
CA GLU A 24 -13.16 -9.55 -8.64
C GLU A 24 -14.59 -9.03 -8.86
N HIS A 25 -15.58 -9.62 -8.17
CA HIS A 25 -16.97 -9.19 -8.20
C HIS A 25 -17.36 -8.36 -6.97
N GLY A 26 -16.41 -8.10 -6.07
CA GLY A 26 -16.66 -7.42 -4.80
C GLY A 26 -17.36 -8.30 -3.77
N ALA A 27 -17.29 -9.63 -3.92
CA ALA A 27 -17.86 -10.56 -2.94
C ALA A 27 -16.81 -10.96 -1.90
N LEU A 28 -17.21 -11.00 -0.63
CA LEU A 28 -16.36 -11.50 0.45
C LEU A 28 -16.06 -12.98 0.22
N ARG A 29 -14.81 -13.29 -0.12
CA ARG A 29 -14.34 -14.63 -0.46
C ARG A 29 -12.85 -14.73 -0.19
N ASP A 30 -12.41 -15.84 0.38
CA ASP A 30 -10.99 -16.14 0.44
C ASP A 30 -10.55 -16.72 -0.91
N TRP A 31 -9.87 -15.90 -1.71
CA TRP A 31 -9.37 -16.24 -3.04
C TRP A 31 -7.83 -16.32 -3.09
N TRP A 32 -7.17 -16.18 -1.93
CA TRP A 32 -5.72 -16.31 -1.78
C TRP A 32 -5.39 -17.70 -1.24
N THR A 33 -4.19 -18.20 -1.52
CA THR A 33 -3.71 -19.39 -0.82
C THR A 33 -3.33 -19.03 0.61
N GLN A 34 -3.36 -20.02 1.51
CA GLN A 34 -2.95 -19.80 2.90
C GLN A 34 -1.51 -19.26 2.99
N ASP A 35 -0.59 -19.81 2.18
CA ASP A 35 0.81 -19.39 2.14
C ASP A 35 0.96 -17.91 1.73
N ASP A 36 0.14 -17.45 0.76
CA ASP A 36 0.14 -16.04 0.34
C ASP A 36 -0.40 -15.12 1.44
N VAL A 37 -1.44 -15.55 2.16
CA VAL A 37 -1.98 -14.79 3.30
C VAL A 37 -0.95 -14.67 4.42
N GLU A 38 -0.24 -15.74 4.75
CA GLU A 38 0.80 -15.72 5.79
C GLU A 38 1.97 -14.81 5.39
N ALA A 39 2.39 -14.87 4.13
CA ALA A 39 3.43 -14.00 3.57
C ALA A 39 3.00 -12.52 3.55
N PHE A 40 1.74 -12.23 3.24
CA PHE A 40 1.17 -10.88 3.28
C PHE A 40 1.18 -10.33 4.71
N GLN A 41 0.64 -11.09 5.66
CA GLN A 41 0.57 -10.68 7.06
C GLN A 41 1.96 -10.49 7.69
N GLN A 42 2.98 -11.21 7.23
CA GLN A 42 4.35 -10.96 7.68
C GLN A 42 4.85 -9.56 7.29
N ARG A 43 4.55 -9.11 6.07
CA ARG A 43 4.92 -7.78 5.57
C ARG A 43 4.07 -6.70 6.24
N GLU A 44 2.79 -6.96 6.40
CA GLU A 44 1.85 -6.13 7.15
C GLU A 44 2.38 -5.83 8.57
N ARG A 45 2.79 -6.87 9.31
CA ARG A 45 3.37 -6.71 10.66
C ARG A 45 4.62 -5.83 10.68
N ALA A 46 5.48 -5.94 9.66
CA ALA A 46 6.67 -5.10 9.56
C ALA A 46 6.29 -3.62 9.36
N LEU A 47 5.29 -3.34 8.53
CA LEU A 47 4.81 -1.98 8.28
C LEU A 47 4.07 -1.40 9.49
N ILE A 48 3.29 -2.22 10.21
CA ILE A 48 2.68 -1.85 11.50
C ILE A 48 3.78 -1.46 12.49
N ALA A 49 4.84 -2.26 12.62
CA ALA A 49 5.94 -1.98 13.55
C ALA A 49 6.68 -0.69 13.17
N GLN A 50 6.93 -0.47 11.88
CA GLN A 50 7.50 0.78 11.37
C GLN A 50 6.61 1.97 11.75
N ALA A 51 5.33 1.95 11.38
CA ALA A 51 4.41 3.06 11.65
C ALA A 51 4.27 3.31 13.16
N SER A 52 4.23 2.26 13.98
CA SER A 52 4.11 2.39 15.43
C SER A 52 5.34 2.97 16.12
N SER A 53 6.47 3.09 15.42
CA SER A 53 7.68 3.76 15.93
C SER A 53 7.65 5.28 15.74
N TYR A 54 6.68 5.81 14.99
CA TYR A 54 6.60 7.24 14.70
C TYR A 54 5.92 8.00 15.84
N GLU A 55 6.57 9.08 16.25
CA GLU A 55 6.13 10.00 17.29
C GLU A 55 5.99 11.42 16.69
N PRO A 56 4.88 11.74 15.99
CA PRO A 56 4.71 13.04 15.34
C PRO A 56 4.59 14.20 16.34
N LEU A 57 4.15 13.91 17.57
CA LEU A 57 4.09 14.86 18.69
C LEU A 57 4.66 14.17 19.92
N LYS A 58 5.30 14.95 20.79
CA LYS A 58 5.89 14.43 22.04
C LYS A 58 4.88 13.59 22.82
N ASP A 59 5.31 12.39 23.21
CA ASP A 59 4.57 11.35 23.93
C ASP A 59 3.31 10.84 23.20
N VAL A 60 3.21 11.06 21.87
CA VAL A 60 2.10 10.59 21.03
C VAL A 60 2.64 9.70 19.90
N LEU A 61 2.46 8.40 20.05
CA LEU A 61 2.81 7.42 19.01
C LEU A 61 1.67 7.19 18.03
N VAL A 62 2.01 6.99 16.77
CA VAL A 62 1.07 6.51 15.75
C VAL A 62 0.62 5.10 16.11
N ASN A 63 -0.68 4.83 15.99
CA ASN A 63 -1.20 3.47 16.07
C ASN A 63 -1.05 2.81 14.69
N GLY A 64 0.07 2.11 14.45
CA GLY A 64 0.36 1.52 13.14
C GLY A 64 -0.63 0.45 12.70
N ALA A 65 -1.28 -0.24 13.63
CA ALA A 65 -2.33 -1.22 13.32
C ALA A 65 -3.64 -0.53 12.88
N LEU A 66 -3.95 0.64 13.45
CA LEU A 66 -5.11 1.43 13.03
C LEU A 66 -4.95 2.00 11.62
N THR A 67 -3.73 2.39 11.24
CA THR A 67 -3.45 3.04 9.95
C THR A 67 -3.00 2.08 8.85
N ILE A 68 -3.03 0.77 9.09
CA ILE A 68 -2.34 -0.20 8.22
C ILE A 68 -2.88 -0.24 6.79
N GLY A 69 -4.19 -0.11 6.59
CA GLY A 69 -4.79 -0.08 5.24
C GLY A 69 -4.23 1.06 4.40
N GLU A 70 -4.28 2.28 4.93
CA GLU A 70 -3.71 3.49 4.31
C GLU A 70 -2.20 3.37 4.11
N ASN A 71 -1.45 2.87 5.11
CA ASN A 71 0.00 2.73 4.99
C ASN A 71 0.39 1.75 3.86
N ILE A 72 -0.36 0.66 3.68
CA ILE A 72 -0.16 -0.29 2.59
C ILE A 72 -0.44 0.40 1.25
N ALA A 73 -1.57 1.12 1.15
CA ALA A 73 -1.95 1.82 -0.07
C ALA A 73 -0.95 2.92 -0.46
N ASP A 74 -0.44 3.68 0.51
CA ASP A 74 0.60 4.69 0.29
C ASP A 74 1.91 4.08 -0.21
N LEU A 75 2.42 3.07 0.49
CA LEU A 75 3.70 2.44 0.12
C LEU A 75 3.60 1.76 -1.25
N ALA A 76 2.59 0.90 -1.44
CA ALA A 76 2.42 0.16 -2.68
C ALA A 76 2.06 1.11 -3.85
N GLY A 77 1.21 2.11 -3.60
CA GLY A 77 0.82 3.10 -4.59
C GLY A 77 2.00 3.93 -5.08
N LEU A 78 2.90 4.34 -4.17
CA LEU A 78 4.11 5.06 -4.56
C LEU A 78 5.06 4.19 -5.39
N GLU A 79 5.26 2.92 -5.00
CA GLU A 79 6.08 1.95 -5.75
C GLU A 79 5.52 1.70 -7.16
N VAL A 80 4.20 1.49 -7.28
CA VAL A 80 3.52 1.30 -8.56
C VAL A 80 3.64 2.55 -9.43
N ALA A 81 3.40 3.73 -8.88
CA ALA A 81 3.52 5.00 -9.62
C ALA A 81 4.96 5.25 -10.08
N TYR A 82 5.95 4.93 -9.24
CA TYR A 82 7.36 5.03 -9.58
C TYR A 82 7.76 4.05 -10.68
N ALA A 83 7.33 2.79 -10.59
CA ALA A 83 7.55 1.79 -11.62
C ALA A 83 6.90 2.21 -12.95
N ALA A 84 5.69 2.75 -12.92
CA ALA A 84 5.00 3.27 -14.10
C ALA A 84 5.80 4.40 -14.78
N VAL A 85 6.32 5.36 -14.01
CA VAL A 85 7.18 6.43 -14.53
C VAL A 85 8.46 5.85 -15.16
N ARG A 86 9.10 4.88 -14.53
CA ARG A 86 10.32 4.25 -15.07
C ARG A 86 10.09 3.51 -16.39
N ASN A 87 8.89 2.99 -16.59
CA ASN A 87 8.48 2.30 -17.81
C ASN A 87 8.09 3.25 -18.95
N LEU A 88 7.98 4.56 -18.72
CA LEU A 88 7.74 5.51 -19.79
C LEU A 88 8.96 5.64 -20.71
N PRO A 89 8.74 5.92 -22.01
CA PRO A 89 9.81 6.36 -22.91
C PRO A 89 10.55 7.57 -22.33
N ALA A 90 11.86 7.68 -22.57
CA ALA A 90 12.67 8.78 -22.03
C ALA A 90 12.11 10.16 -22.38
N SER A 91 11.51 10.32 -23.56
CA SER A 91 10.86 11.55 -24.02
C SER A 91 9.58 11.93 -23.25
N ALA A 92 8.97 10.99 -22.54
CA ALA A 92 7.73 11.17 -21.80
C ALA A 92 7.90 11.07 -20.27
N ARG A 93 9.12 10.80 -19.78
CA ARG A 93 9.38 10.74 -18.34
C ARG A 93 9.34 12.15 -17.75
N PRO A 94 8.47 12.42 -16.77
CA PRO A 94 8.56 13.66 -16.03
C PRO A 94 9.90 13.71 -15.30
N MET A 95 10.50 14.91 -15.20
CA MET A 95 11.57 15.11 -14.22
C MET A 95 10.98 14.88 -12.84
N LEU A 96 11.60 14.00 -12.06
CA LEU A 96 11.31 13.83 -10.64
C LEU A 96 12.27 14.77 -9.92
N ASP A 97 11.77 15.95 -9.55
CA ASP A 97 12.44 16.90 -8.67
C ASP A 97 12.21 16.55 -7.19
#